data_AF-A0A1W5CWI8-F1
#
_entry.id   AF-A0A1W5CWI8-F1
#
_cell.length_a   1.000
_cell.length_b   1.000
_cell.length_c   1.000
_cell.angle_alpha   90.00
_cell.angle_beta   90.00
_cell.angle_gamma   90.00
#
_symmetry.space_group_name_H-M   'P 1'
#
loop_
_entity.id
_entity.type
_entity.pdbx_description
1 polymer ?
#
loop_
_entity_poly.entity_id
_entity_poly.type
_entity_poly.pdbx_seq_one_letter_code
_entity_poly.pdbx_strand_id
1 'polypeptide(L)'
;MAAASEKIQAISRLAFPITLQDLQHYLGLTGWMRDYVPYYAQIMKLLQLRKTEMLQGLAKSGTSGKQRKQAARSTRLVEPTDKERAFFNCLQGILSKGGFLHYFNSNRHLYINLDYSKRGVGVIVYHVKGDPDPEKATDICKTDI
;
A
#
# COMPACT_ATOMS: atom_id res chain seq x y z
N MET A 1 -5.87 13.59 -18.03
CA MET A 1 -5.83 12.57 -16.96
C MET A 1 -5.55 11.23 -17.60
N ALA A 2 -4.50 10.51 -17.19
CA ALA A 2 -4.21 9.16 -17.69
C ALA A 2 -5.35 8.18 -17.36
N ALA A 3 -5.59 7.21 -18.24
CA ALA A 3 -6.60 6.18 -18.03
C ALA A 3 -6.25 5.30 -16.83
N ALA A 4 -7.26 4.67 -16.20
CA ALA A 4 -7.04 3.81 -15.03
C ALA A 4 -6.07 2.66 -15.35
N SER A 5 -6.17 2.08 -16.55
CA SER A 5 -5.28 1.02 -17.05
C SER A 5 -3.82 1.48 -17.15
N GLU A 6 -3.56 2.70 -17.60
CA GLU A 6 -2.22 3.27 -17.71
C GLU A 6 -1.59 3.46 -16.33
N LYS A 7 -2.38 3.93 -15.35
CA LYS A 7 -1.92 4.08 -13.95
C LYS A 7 -1.57 2.72 -13.33
N ILE A 8 -2.40 1.71 -13.55
CA ILE A 8 -2.15 0.33 -13.09
C ILE A 8 -0.88 -0.22 -13.72
N GLN A 9 -0.71 -0.03 -15.03
CA GLN A 9 0.46 -0.49 -15.77
C GLN A 9 1.74 0.22 -15.31
N ALA A 10 1.68 1.51 -15.00
CA ALA A 10 2.82 2.25 -14.46
C ALA A 10 3.27 1.68 -13.10
N ILE A 11 2.31 1.33 -12.24
CA ILE A 11 2.61 0.75 -10.92
C ILE A 11 3.18 -0.66 -11.08
N SER A 12 2.57 -1.50 -11.91
CA SER A 12 3.00 -2.90 -12.09
C SER A 12 4.40 -3.06 -12.70
N ARG A 13 4.89 -2.02 -13.38
CA ARG A 13 6.24 -1.96 -13.96
C ARG A 13 7.30 -1.43 -13.00
N LEU A 14 6.93 -1.04 -11.78
CA LEU A 14 7.91 -0.60 -10.79
C LEU A 14 8.88 -1.76 -10.51
N ALA A 15 10.18 -1.47 -10.57
CA ALA A 15 11.22 -2.40 -10.19
C ALA A 15 11.46 -2.36 -8.68
N PHE A 16 12.12 -3.40 -8.17
CA PHE A 16 12.56 -3.39 -6.78
C PHE A 16 13.58 -2.24 -6.56
N PRO A 17 13.48 -1.46 -5.47
CA PRO A 17 14.39 -0.35 -5.21
C PRO A 17 15.88 -0.74 -5.18
N ILE A 18 16.73 0.02 -5.88
CA ILE A 18 18.17 -0.25 -5.98
C ILE A 18 18.96 0.58 -4.96
N THR A 19 18.53 1.82 -4.71
CA THR A 19 19.18 2.73 -3.76
C THR A 19 18.30 3.03 -2.56
N LEU A 20 18.89 3.50 -1.45
CA LEU A 20 18.13 3.95 -0.28
C LEU A 20 17.11 5.04 -0.66
N GLN A 21 17.48 5.92 -1.60
CA GLN A 21 16.56 6.92 -2.10
C GLN A 21 15.38 6.29 -2.84
N ASP A 22 15.61 5.28 -3.69
CA ASP A 22 14.53 4.56 -4.38
C ASP A 22 13.61 3.88 -3.38
N LEU A 23 14.16 3.30 -2.30
CA LEU A 23 13.38 2.66 -1.25
C LEU A 23 12.50 3.68 -0.53
N GLN A 24 13.03 4.86 -0.23
CA GLN A 24 12.25 5.96 0.35
C GLN A 24 11.13 6.43 -0.58
N HIS A 25 11.42 6.61 -1.87
CA HIS A 25 10.40 6.98 -2.85
C HIS A 25 9.31 5.92 -2.98
N TYR A 26 9.69 4.63 -3.06
CA TYR A 26 8.74 3.52 -3.14
C TYR A 26 7.85 3.45 -1.91
N LEU A 27 8.41 3.59 -0.70
CA LEU A 27 7.63 3.62 0.55
C LEU A 27 6.71 4.84 0.63
N GLY A 28 7.14 6.00 0.11
CA GLY A 28 6.28 7.18 0.02
C GLY A 28 5.12 6.99 -0.96
N LEU A 29 5.42 6.48 -2.16
CA LEU A 29 4.43 6.22 -3.20
C LEU A 29 3.37 5.21 -2.74
N THR A 30 3.81 4.05 -2.25
CA THR A 30 2.90 3.01 -1.79
C THR A 30 2.20 3.39 -0.48
N GLY A 31 2.82 4.26 0.32
CA GLY A 31 2.22 4.82 1.53
C GLY A 31 1.01 5.70 1.24
N TRP A 32 0.95 6.35 0.07
CA TRP A 32 -0.26 7.06 -0.38
C TRP A 32 -1.41 6.10 -0.72
N MET A 33 -1.10 4.85 -1.10
CA MET A 33 -2.09 3.82 -1.46
C MET A 33 -2.43 2.88 -0.30
N ARG A 34 -1.95 3.18 0.92
CA ARG A 34 -2.01 2.27 2.08
C ARG A 34 -3.41 1.80 2.43
N ASP A 35 -4.43 2.64 2.25
CA ASP A 35 -5.81 2.33 2.67
C ASP A 35 -6.46 1.28 1.76
N TYR A 36 -5.89 1.07 0.57
CA TYR A 36 -6.34 0.06 -0.39
C TYR A 36 -5.55 -1.25 -0.29
N VAL A 37 -4.58 -1.32 0.61
CA VAL A 37 -3.72 -2.49 0.80
C VAL A 37 -4.03 -3.11 2.15
N PRO A 38 -4.67 -4.29 2.18
CA PRO A 38 -4.93 -5.01 3.42
C PRO A 38 -3.63 -5.25 4.20
N TYR A 39 -3.66 -4.98 5.51
CA TYR A 39 -2.52 -5.19 6.40
C TYR A 39 -1.23 -4.47 5.96
N TYR A 40 -1.33 -3.32 5.26
CA TYR A 40 -0.18 -2.58 4.71
C TYR A 40 0.99 -2.42 5.69
N ALA A 41 0.70 -2.04 6.94
CA ALA A 41 1.73 -1.86 7.98
C ALA A 41 2.52 -3.15 8.28
N GLN A 42 1.87 -4.31 8.20
CA GLN A 42 2.53 -5.61 8.40
C GLN A 42 3.36 -5.98 7.18
N ILE A 43 2.81 -5.82 5.97
CA ILE A 43 3.49 -6.12 4.70
C ILE A 43 4.76 -5.26 4.55
N MET A 44 4.70 -3.98 4.90
CA MET A 44 5.82 -3.05 4.76
C MET A 44 6.82 -3.06 5.91
N LYS A 45 6.59 -3.85 6.96
CA LYS A 45 7.44 -3.86 8.16
C LYS A 45 8.92 -4.11 7.84
N LEU A 46 9.21 -5.11 7.00
CA LEU A 46 10.61 -5.44 6.65
C LEU A 46 11.30 -4.32 5.86
N LEU A 47 10.62 -3.74 4.87
CA LEU A 47 11.18 -2.64 4.07
C LEU A 47 11.38 -1.36 4.91
N GLN A 48 10.49 -1.09 5.87
CA GLN A 48 10.65 0.02 6.82
C GLN A 48 11.81 -0.20 7.80
N LEU A 49 11.99 -1.44 8.28
CA LEU A 49 13.14 -1.79 9.12
C LEU A 49 14.45 -1.62 8.35
N ARG A 50 14.51 -2.14 7.12
CA ARG A 50 15.65 -2.00 6.21
C ARG A 50 16.02 -0.54 5.98
N LYS A 51 15.03 0.30 5.67
CA LYS A 51 15.22 1.76 5.55
C LYS A 51 15.84 2.36 6.81
N THR A 52 15.33 1.96 7.97
CA THR A 52 15.79 2.47 9.28
C THR A 52 17.23 2.07 9.57
N GLU A 53 17.60 0.82 9.34
CA GLU A 53 18.98 0.31 9.50
C GLU A 53 19.97 1.08 8.62
N MET A 54 19.62 1.28 7.34
CA MET A 54 20.47 2.03 6.41
C MET A 54 20.65 3.49 6.83
N LEU A 55 19.57 4.15 7.26
CA LEU A 55 19.65 5.54 7.75
C LEU A 55 20.48 5.66 9.04
N GLN A 56 20.40 4.68 9.94
CA GLN A 56 21.23 4.65 11.14
C GLN A 56 22.70 4.43 10.79
N GLY A 57 23.01 3.55 9.83
CA GLY A 57 24.37 3.37 9.31
C GLY A 57 24.96 4.67 8.77
N LEU A 58 24.18 5.43 8.01
CA LEU A 58 24.57 6.75 7.53
C LEU A 58 24.74 7.77 8.66
N ALA A 59 23.86 7.77 9.67
CA ALA A 59 23.96 8.70 10.80
C ALA A 59 25.23 8.47 11.64
N LYS A 60 25.65 7.21 11.82
CA LYS A 60 26.89 6.85 12.53
C LYS A 60 28.16 7.35 11.83
N SER A 61 28.10 7.63 10.53
CA SER A 61 29.22 8.19 9.77
C SER A 61 29.49 9.68 10.04
N GLY A 62 28.70 10.34 10.90
CA GLY A 62 28.90 11.76 11.24
C GLY A 62 28.50 12.75 10.15
N THR A 63 27.85 12.30 9.07
CA THR A 63 27.45 13.19 7.95
C THR A 63 26.34 14.15 8.36
N SER A 64 26.44 15.41 7.91
CA SER A 64 25.39 16.44 8.06
C SER A 64 24.12 16.08 7.27
N GLY A 65 22.99 16.75 7.53
CA GLY A 65 21.70 16.45 6.87
C GLY A 65 21.75 16.52 5.33
N LYS A 66 22.49 17.48 4.75
CA LYS A 66 22.68 17.58 3.29
C LYS A 66 23.53 16.42 2.74
N GLN A 67 24.61 16.08 3.45
CA GLN A 67 25.49 14.97 3.07
C GLN A 67 24.77 13.61 3.17
N ARG A 68 23.91 13.41 4.18
CA ARG A 68 23.09 12.19 4.29
C ARG A 68 22.13 12.03 3.12
N LYS A 69 21.47 13.10 2.69
CA LYS A 69 20.58 13.07 1.51
C LYS A 69 21.35 12.70 0.25
N GLN A 70 22.59 13.18 0.11
CA GLN A 70 23.45 12.82 -1.02
C GLN A 70 23.94 11.38 -0.93
N ALA A 71 24.35 10.91 0.25
CA ALA A 71 24.77 9.53 0.49
C ALA A 71 23.63 8.53 0.22
N ALA A 72 22.38 8.88 0.56
CA ALA A 72 21.22 8.02 0.27
C ALA A 72 21.03 7.74 -1.24
N ARG A 73 21.50 8.64 -2.13
CA ARG A 73 21.41 8.46 -3.58
C ARG A 73 22.39 7.42 -4.10
N SER A 74 23.56 7.29 -3.46
CA SER A 74 24.62 6.38 -3.87
C SER A 74 24.68 5.10 -3.02
N THR A 75 23.99 5.07 -1.87
CA THR A 75 23.92 3.88 -1.02
C THR A 75 23.04 2.84 -1.68
N ARG A 76 23.68 1.85 -2.30
CA ARG A 76 22.98 0.70 -2.89
C ARG A 76 22.42 -0.20 -1.80
N LEU A 77 21.25 -0.77 -2.07
CA LEU A 77 20.78 -1.93 -1.33
C LEU A 77 21.67 -3.12 -1.71
N VAL A 78 22.14 -3.86 -0.70
CA VAL A 78 22.59 -5.24 -0.89
C VAL A 78 21.38 -6.04 -1.42
N GLU A 79 21.64 -7.06 -2.25
CA GLU A 79 20.61 -7.96 -2.83
C GLU A 79 19.46 -8.22 -1.85
N PRO A 80 18.19 -7.97 -2.27
CA PRO A 80 17.06 -8.11 -1.39
C PRO A 80 16.90 -9.57 -0.96
N THR A 81 16.58 -9.74 0.32
CA THR A 81 16.25 -11.06 0.86
C THR A 81 15.01 -11.62 0.17
N ASP A 82 14.87 -12.95 0.14
CA ASP A 82 13.69 -13.61 -0.42
C ASP A 82 12.38 -13.11 0.21
N LYS A 83 12.43 -12.78 1.51
CA LYS A 83 11.30 -12.20 2.22
C LYS A 83 10.94 -10.81 1.69
N GLU A 84 11.91 -9.92 1.54
CA GLU A 84 11.68 -8.57 0.98
C GLU A 84 11.14 -8.64 -0.45
N ARG A 85 11.67 -9.55 -1.26
CA ARG A 85 11.19 -9.79 -2.63
C ARG A 85 9.77 -10.33 -2.64
N ALA A 86 9.43 -11.27 -1.76
CA ALA A 86 8.08 -11.79 -1.62
C ALA A 86 7.09 -10.68 -1.22
N PHE A 87 7.45 -9.80 -0.28
CA PHE A 87 6.61 -8.66 0.12
C PHE A 87 6.41 -7.67 -1.02
N PHE A 88 7.47 -7.35 -1.74
CA PHE A 88 7.40 -6.49 -2.92
C PHE A 88 6.44 -7.07 -3.97
N ASN A 89 6.59 -8.35 -4.31
CA ASN A 89 5.73 -9.02 -5.29
C ASN A 89 4.27 -9.09 -4.81
N CYS A 90 4.04 -9.34 -3.52
CA CYS A 90 2.71 -9.33 -2.93
C CYS A 90 2.04 -7.97 -3.08
N LEU A 91 2.74 -6.88 -2.72
CA LEU A 91 2.22 -5.53 -2.85
C LEU A 91 1.94 -5.15 -4.30
N GLN A 92 2.86 -5.46 -5.21
CA GLN A 92 2.67 -5.26 -6.65
C GLN A 92 1.46 -6.03 -7.18
N GLY A 93 1.24 -7.27 -6.72
CA GLY A 93 0.07 -8.07 -7.07
C GLY A 93 -1.25 -7.53 -6.53
N ILE A 94 -1.25 -6.82 -5.41
CA ILE A 94 -2.44 -6.13 -4.87
C ILE A 94 -2.73 -4.89 -5.71
N LEU A 95 -1.71 -4.04 -5.93
CA LEU A 95 -1.88 -2.78 -6.64
C LEU A 95 -2.17 -2.98 -8.14
N SER A 96 -1.68 -4.06 -8.76
CA SER A 96 -1.97 -4.36 -10.16
C SER A 96 -3.45 -4.68 -10.42
N LYS A 97 -4.23 -5.00 -9.39
CA LYS A 97 -5.68 -5.20 -9.50
C LYS A 97 -6.47 -3.90 -9.62
N GLY A 98 -5.86 -2.75 -9.30
CA GLY A 98 -6.47 -1.45 -9.53
C GLY A 98 -7.67 -1.10 -8.65
N GLY A 99 -7.92 -1.83 -7.56
CA GLY A 99 -9.09 -1.62 -6.68
C GLY A 99 -9.14 -0.24 -5.98
N PHE A 100 -8.08 0.57 -6.11
CA PHE A 100 -8.01 1.95 -5.61
C PHE A 100 -8.46 3.01 -6.61
N LEU A 101 -8.77 2.63 -7.85
CA LEU A 101 -9.12 3.56 -8.94
C LEU A 101 -10.63 3.60 -9.17
N HIS A 102 -11.39 3.95 -8.13
CA HIS A 102 -12.82 4.19 -8.25
C HIS A 102 -13.17 5.61 -7.83
N TYR A 103 -14.01 6.27 -8.64
CA TYR A 103 -14.53 7.58 -8.30
C TYR A 103 -15.73 7.44 -7.38
N PHE A 104 -15.80 8.32 -6.37
CA PHE A 104 -17.00 8.51 -5.60
C PHE A 104 -18.14 8.96 -6.52
N ASN A 105 -19.31 8.36 -6.36
CA ASN A 105 -20.52 8.75 -7.07
C ASN A 105 -21.62 9.07 -6.04
N SER A 106 -22.00 10.34 -5.94
CA SER A 106 -23.02 10.83 -5.00
C SER A 106 -24.42 10.28 -5.27
N ASN A 107 -24.68 9.76 -6.47
CA ASN A 107 -25.96 9.19 -6.86
C ASN A 107 -26.08 7.70 -6.51
N ARG A 108 -25.09 7.15 -5.80
CA ARG A 108 -25.02 5.74 -5.42
C ARG A 108 -24.85 5.61 -3.93
N HIS A 109 -25.40 4.54 -3.36
CA HIS A 109 -25.20 4.25 -1.95
C HIS A 109 -23.72 4.02 -1.63
N LEU A 110 -23.28 4.57 -0.51
CA LEU A 110 -21.94 4.38 0.05
C LEU A 110 -22.06 3.41 1.23
N TYR A 111 -21.22 2.39 1.23
CA TYR A 111 -21.20 1.35 2.26
C TYR A 111 -19.93 1.49 3.09
N ILE A 112 -20.03 1.18 4.38
CA ILE A 112 -18.93 1.19 5.32
C ILE A 112 -18.93 -0.13 6.08
N ASN A 113 -17.86 -0.91 5.95
CA ASN A 113 -17.63 -2.05 6.83
C ASN A 113 -16.60 -1.66 7.90
N LEU A 114 -16.93 -2.03 9.13
CA LEU A 114 -16.14 -1.79 10.32
C LEU A 114 -15.79 -3.15 10.91
N ASP A 115 -14.51 -3.38 11.17
CA ASP A 115 -14.05 -4.53 11.94
C ASP A 115 -13.17 -4.03 13.08
N TYR A 116 -13.31 -4.65 14.25
CA TYR A 116 -12.58 -4.28 15.46
C TYR A 116 -11.94 -5.51 16.10
N SER A 117 -10.68 -5.36 16.50
CA SER A 117 -9.96 -6.34 17.29
C SER A 117 -9.18 -5.67 18.41
N LYS A 118 -8.67 -6.48 19.36
CA LYS A 118 -7.74 -6.00 20.41
C LYS A 118 -6.49 -5.28 19.86
N ARG A 119 -6.14 -5.50 18.58
CA ARG A 119 -4.96 -4.92 17.94
C ARG A 119 -5.25 -3.65 17.14
N GLY A 120 -6.53 -3.33 16.89
CA GLY A 120 -6.89 -2.14 16.12
C GLY A 120 -8.26 -2.23 15.46
N VAL A 121 -8.63 -1.13 14.80
CA VAL A 121 -9.86 -0.96 14.01
C VAL A 121 -9.50 -0.97 12.53
N GLY A 122 -10.27 -1.71 11.73
CA GLY A 122 -10.26 -1.64 10.27
C GLY A 122 -11.54 -0.99 9.76
N VAL A 123 -11.42 -0.07 8.82
CA VAL A 123 -12.55 0.56 8.14
C VAL A 123 -12.34 0.45 6.65
N ILE A 124 -13.36 0.04 5.90
CA ILE A 124 -13.39 0.12 4.45
C ILE A 124 -14.66 0.84 3.99
N VAL A 125 -14.47 1.83 3.12
CA VAL A 125 -15.55 2.60 2.50
C VAL A 125 -15.59 2.24 1.02
N TYR A 126 -16.76 1.85 0.51
CA TYR A 126 -16.88 1.33 -0.85
C TYR A 126 -18.25 1.55 -1.47
N HIS A 127 -18.29 1.44 -2.80
CA HIS A 127 -19.51 1.27 -3.57
C HIS A 127 -19.66 -0.21 -3.97
N VAL A 128 -20.86 -0.78 -3.83
CA VAL A 128 -21.19 -2.12 -4.39
C VAL A 128 -21.28 -2.01 -5.92
N LYS A 129 -21.17 -3.10 -6.69
CA LYS A 129 -21.40 -3.09 -8.14
C LYS A 129 -22.87 -3.39 -8.43
N GLY A 130 -23.62 -2.39 -8.91
CA GLY A 130 -25.08 -2.44 -8.93
C GLY A 130 -25.59 -2.22 -7.51
N ASP A 131 -26.39 -1.19 -7.29
CA ASP A 131 -26.92 -0.95 -5.95
C ASP A 131 -27.90 -2.09 -5.63
N PRO A 132 -27.77 -2.76 -4.47
CA PRO A 132 -28.66 -3.85 -4.10
C PRO A 132 -30.09 -3.33 -4.06
N ASP A 133 -30.99 -4.12 -4.63
CA ASP A 133 -32.42 -3.89 -4.57
C ASP A 133 -32.86 -3.97 -3.09
N PRO A 134 -33.38 -2.89 -2.49
CA PRO A 134 -33.72 -2.85 -1.08
C PRO A 134 -34.72 -3.94 -0.67
N GLU A 135 -35.55 -4.42 -1.60
CA GLU A 135 -36.54 -5.48 -1.33
C GLU A 135 -35.89 -6.86 -1.18
N LYS A 136 -34.77 -7.12 -1.86
CA LYS A 136 -34.07 -8.43 -1.81
C LYS A 136 -33.08 -8.55 -0.65
N ALA A 137 -32.71 -7.45 -0.01
CA ALA A 137 -31.72 -7.43 1.07
C ALA A 137 -32.30 -7.86 2.44
N THR A 138 -33.62 -7.83 2.62
CA THR A 138 -34.28 -8.12 3.91
C THR A 138 -34.47 -9.61 4.21
N ASP A 139 -34.22 -10.50 3.26
CA ASP A 139 -34.40 -11.96 3.43
C ASP A 139 -33.20 -12.67 4.08
N ILE A 140 -32.04 -12.02 4.19
CA ILE A 140 -30.81 -12.70 4.66
C ILE A 140 -30.81 -12.89 6.20
N CYS A 141 -31.58 -12.10 6.95
CA CYS A 141 -31.68 -12.20 8.42
C CYS A 141 -32.80 -13.12 8.94
N LYS A 142 -33.57 -13.78 8.07
CA LYS A 142 -34.76 -14.56 8.49
C LYS A 142 -34.55 -16.08 8.54
N THR A 143 -33.41 -16.60 8.11
CA THR A 143 -33.22 -18.05 7.93
C THR A 143 -32.44 -18.77 9.02
N ASP A 144 -31.88 -18.09 10.02
CA ASP A 144 -31.15 -18.77 11.10
C ASP A 144 -31.56 -18.22 12.49
N ILE A 145 -32.71 -18.69 12.99
CA ILE A 145 -33.04 -18.81 14.43
C ILE A 145 -33.57 -20.22 14.66
#